data_AF-A0A1A7YB80-F1
#
_entry.id   AF-A0A1A7YB80-F1
#
_cell.length_a   1.000
_cell.length_b   1.000
_cell.length_c   1.000
_cell.angle_alpha   90.00
_cell.angle_beta   90.00
_cell.angle_gamma   90.00
#
_symmetry.space_group_name_H-M   'P 1'
#
loop_
_entity.id
_entity.type
_entity.pdbx_description
1 polymer ?
#
loop_
_entity_poly.entity_id
_entity_poly.type
_entity_poly.pdbx_seq_one_letter_code
_entity_poly.pdbx_strand_id
1 'polypeptide(L)'
;MVNGQRSLELCRHSPDGRQPSPLTSPLLHDTCSVRTDDEDDVRRKRFPTDRAYFIAKELLTTERTYVKDLEVVTVSFQNAVGQDEVVPDSLKNAVLSTFKPLHKFHAGFLKEVEQRLALWEGRSNAHIKGDYQRIGDIMLKNLQELKPLTANLHKQADILMELEKACKASRQLENLCRDFELQKVCYVPLNVFILRPLHRLVHYKQILERLCKHYPATHVDFRDCRAALADVSEVVDQLQDSLMKMENFQKILELKKDLLGVDNLVVPDREFIRLGCLSKLSGKGLQQRMFFLFNDVILYTSRGTTPTNQFKVHGQLSLRGMTIRESEDEWGVPHAFTLLGQGQSVVVAASSLTEMEKWMGDIKMGIEIAKTSNRPVSELLTSNLMDNKCPEDPLTEAESEDDTSAPHASLEKPAPHRGNTMVHVCWHRNTSVSMGDFSIAVENQLSGNLLRKFKNSNGWQKLWVVFTNFSLFFYKSHQDDYPLASLPLLGYSVTVPSDNENIHKDYVFKLHFKSHVYYFRSESEYAFERWMEVIRSATAPSSPSRVLNSKDPH
;
A
#
# COMPACT_ATOMS: atom_id res chain seq x y z
N MET A 1 -50.21 -25.75 16.77
CA MET A 1 -49.69 -26.97 17.44
C MET A 1 -48.88 -27.73 16.40
N VAL A 2 -47.56 -27.50 16.31
CA VAL A 2 -46.46 -28.11 17.08
C VAL A 2 -46.01 -29.46 16.49
N ASN A 3 -44.80 -29.45 15.92
CA ASN A 3 -43.69 -30.43 15.99
C ASN A 3 -42.91 -30.40 14.66
N GLY A 4 -41.58 -30.31 14.58
CA GLY A 4 -40.52 -30.38 15.58
C GLY A 4 -39.29 -30.99 14.91
N GLN A 5 -38.21 -30.24 14.72
CA GLN A 5 -36.92 -30.77 14.26
C GLN A 5 -35.80 -30.15 15.10
N ARG A 6 -35.15 -31.02 15.89
CA ARG A 6 -33.96 -30.72 16.70
C ARG A 6 -32.74 -30.57 15.79
N SER A 7 -31.94 -29.53 16.00
CA SER A 7 -30.56 -29.44 15.53
C SER A 7 -29.62 -29.81 16.68
N LEU A 8 -28.66 -30.68 16.43
CA LEU A 8 -27.64 -31.12 17.38
C LEU A 8 -26.41 -30.21 17.27
N GLU A 9 -26.11 -29.51 18.36
CA GLU A 9 -24.86 -28.79 18.59
C GLU A 9 -23.70 -29.77 18.78
N LEU A 10 -22.55 -29.46 18.18
CA LEU A 10 -21.25 -29.95 18.64
C LEU A 10 -20.17 -28.89 18.35
N CYS A 11 -20.06 -27.94 19.27
CA CYS A 11 -18.88 -27.11 19.42
C CYS A 11 -18.03 -27.75 20.54
N ARG A 12 -16.84 -28.28 20.20
CA ARG A 12 -15.84 -28.67 21.21
C ARG A 12 -14.83 -27.53 21.33
N HIS A 13 -14.89 -26.84 22.46
CA HIS A 13 -13.91 -25.87 22.92
C HIS A 13 -12.54 -26.54 23.14
N SER A 14 -11.47 -25.91 22.63
CA SER A 14 -10.10 -26.16 23.08
C SER A 14 -9.70 -25.08 24.10
N PRO A 15 -9.05 -25.43 25.21
CA PRO A 15 -8.71 -24.50 26.28
C PRO A 15 -7.34 -23.87 26.00
N ASP A 16 -7.29 -22.85 25.16
CA ASP A 16 -6.19 -21.88 25.22
C ASP A 16 -6.67 -20.55 24.63
N GLY A 17 -6.84 -19.55 25.51
CA GLY A 17 -7.47 -18.27 25.22
C GLY A 17 -6.61 -17.30 24.41
N ARG A 18 -6.10 -17.73 23.25
CA ARG A 18 -5.50 -16.82 22.26
C ARG A 18 -6.39 -16.76 21.03
N GLN A 19 -7.12 -15.66 20.86
CA GLN A 19 -7.74 -15.35 19.58
C GLN A 19 -6.64 -15.25 18.50
N PRO A 20 -6.79 -15.89 17.34
CA PRO A 20 -5.83 -15.76 16.25
C PRO A 20 -5.80 -14.30 15.76
N SER A 21 -4.60 -13.74 15.57
CA SER A 21 -4.43 -12.36 15.11
C SER A 21 -5.03 -12.18 13.70
N PRO A 22 -5.75 -11.07 13.41
CA PRO A 22 -6.42 -10.82 12.13
C PRO A 22 -5.49 -10.56 10.93
N LEU A 23 -4.17 -10.79 11.09
CA LEU A 23 -3.13 -10.59 10.07
C LEU A 23 -2.61 -11.89 9.45
N THR A 24 -3.17 -13.04 9.83
CA THR A 24 -3.02 -14.31 9.09
C THR A 24 -3.93 -14.30 7.87
N SER A 25 -3.37 -14.59 6.68
CA SER A 25 -4.21 -14.97 5.53
C SER A 25 -5.09 -16.15 5.96
N PRO A 26 -6.41 -16.13 5.71
CA PRO A 26 -7.27 -17.27 6.01
C PRO A 26 -6.75 -18.51 5.27
N LEU A 27 -6.79 -19.66 5.95
CA LEU A 27 -6.69 -20.96 5.29
C LEU A 27 -7.91 -21.05 4.36
N LEU A 28 -7.69 -21.03 3.05
CA LEU A 28 -8.76 -21.28 2.11
C LEU A 28 -9.16 -22.74 2.30
N HIS A 29 -10.30 -23.00 2.95
CA HIS A 29 -10.81 -24.36 3.09
C HIS A 29 -11.14 -24.93 1.69
N ASP A 30 -10.55 -26.09 1.42
CA ASP A 30 -10.65 -26.86 0.17
C ASP A 30 -12.12 -27.07 -0.26
N THR A 31 -12.56 -26.33 -1.26
CA THR A 31 -13.65 -26.74 -2.17
C THR A 31 -13.33 -26.43 -3.63
N CYS A 32 -12.10 -25.99 -3.94
CA CYS A 32 -11.68 -25.76 -5.33
C CYS A 32 -10.86 -26.96 -5.82
N SER A 33 -11.33 -27.62 -6.88
CA SER A 33 -10.69 -28.80 -7.48
C SER A 33 -9.17 -28.63 -7.58
N VAL A 34 -8.42 -29.50 -6.90
CA VAL A 34 -6.99 -29.69 -7.11
C VAL A 34 -6.82 -30.15 -8.56
N ARG A 35 -6.46 -29.23 -9.46
CA ARG A 35 -5.97 -29.61 -10.78
C ARG A 35 -4.51 -29.98 -10.60
N THR A 36 -4.21 -31.27 -10.70
CA THR A 36 -2.85 -31.78 -10.74
C THR A 36 -2.20 -31.33 -12.05
N ASP A 37 -1.29 -30.36 -11.94
CA ASP A 37 -0.67 -29.58 -13.02
C ASP A 37 0.41 -30.36 -13.81
N ASP A 38 0.64 -31.64 -13.48
CA ASP A 38 1.69 -32.43 -14.16
C ASP A 38 1.37 -32.71 -15.64
N GLU A 39 0.12 -32.53 -16.09
CA GLU A 39 -0.26 -32.72 -17.50
C GLU A 39 -0.25 -31.44 -18.36
N ASP A 40 -0.38 -30.24 -17.78
CA ASP A 40 -0.49 -28.98 -18.54
C ASP A 40 0.88 -28.38 -18.92
N ASP A 41 1.95 -28.68 -18.17
CA ASP A 41 3.31 -28.21 -18.45
C ASP A 41 3.94 -28.94 -19.68
N VAL A 42 3.48 -30.16 -20.01
CA VAL A 42 4.06 -31.02 -21.07
C VAL A 42 3.62 -30.62 -22.49
N ARG A 43 2.51 -29.88 -22.66
CA ARG A 43 1.96 -29.54 -23.98
C ARG A 43 2.42 -28.20 -24.57
N ARG A 44 3.11 -27.35 -23.81
CA ARG A 44 3.67 -26.10 -24.35
C ARG A 44 5.04 -26.37 -24.93
N LYS A 45 5.12 -26.60 -26.24
CA LYS A 45 6.37 -26.44 -27.00
C LYS A 45 6.93 -25.04 -26.66
N ARG A 46 7.94 -24.98 -25.79
CA ARG A 46 8.64 -23.75 -25.44
C ARG A 46 9.33 -23.24 -26.69
N PHE A 47 8.70 -22.29 -27.39
CA PHE A 47 9.45 -21.35 -28.20
C PHE A 47 10.44 -20.64 -27.27
N PRO A 48 11.72 -20.46 -27.64
CA PRO A 48 12.65 -19.71 -26.81
C PRO A 48 12.14 -18.28 -26.71
N THR A 49 11.47 -17.95 -25.62
CA THR A 49 11.06 -16.59 -25.32
C THR A 49 12.23 -15.90 -24.63
N ASP A 50 12.76 -14.87 -25.27
CA ASP A 50 13.83 -14.04 -24.74
C ASP A 50 13.35 -13.18 -23.56
N ARG A 51 14.27 -12.43 -22.97
CA ARG A 51 13.97 -11.54 -21.84
C ARG A 51 12.96 -10.44 -22.23
N ALA A 52 13.01 -9.94 -23.47
CA ALA A 52 12.09 -8.93 -23.99
C ALA A 52 10.64 -9.39 -23.92
N TYR A 53 10.35 -10.63 -24.32
CA TYR A 53 9.02 -11.21 -24.22
C TYR A 53 8.47 -11.18 -22.79
N PHE A 54 9.28 -11.52 -21.77
CA PHE A 54 8.81 -11.50 -20.38
C PHE A 54 8.60 -10.09 -19.84
N ILE A 55 9.36 -9.10 -20.30
CA ILE A 55 9.10 -7.68 -19.99
C ILE A 55 7.77 -7.23 -20.62
N ALA A 56 7.51 -7.62 -21.88
CA ALA A 56 6.22 -7.34 -22.53
C ALA A 56 5.06 -8.08 -21.85
N LYS A 57 5.30 -9.28 -21.32
CA LYS A 57 4.31 -10.02 -20.53
C LYS A 57 4.01 -9.34 -19.20
N GLU A 58 5.00 -8.74 -18.56
CA GLU A 58 4.81 -7.90 -17.38
C GLU A 58 3.97 -6.64 -17.69
N LEU A 59 4.20 -5.99 -18.83
CA LEU A 59 3.32 -4.92 -19.33
C LEU A 59 1.87 -5.41 -19.41
N LEU A 60 1.65 -6.56 -20.07
CA LEU A 60 0.32 -7.14 -20.23
C LEU A 60 -0.33 -7.44 -18.87
N THR A 61 0.36 -8.15 -17.99
CA THR A 61 -0.25 -8.61 -16.73
C THR A 61 -0.58 -7.45 -15.80
N THR A 62 0.28 -6.44 -15.75
CA THR A 62 0.02 -5.22 -14.98
C THR A 62 -1.05 -4.33 -15.62
N GLU A 63 -1.17 -4.30 -16.96
CA GLU A 63 -2.24 -3.56 -17.65
C GLU A 63 -3.61 -4.16 -17.35
N ARG A 64 -3.72 -5.48 -17.27
CA ARG A 64 -4.96 -6.17 -16.87
C ARG A 64 -5.45 -5.72 -15.49
N THR A 65 -4.55 -5.68 -14.50
CA THR A 65 -4.90 -5.19 -13.16
C THR A 65 -5.27 -3.71 -13.20
N TYR A 66 -4.52 -2.89 -13.95
CA TYR A 66 -4.78 -1.46 -14.03
C TYR A 66 -6.13 -1.11 -14.68
N VAL A 67 -6.52 -1.80 -15.75
CA VAL A 67 -7.86 -1.63 -16.36
C VAL A 67 -8.96 -1.97 -15.36
N LYS A 68 -8.77 -3.01 -14.54
CA LYS A 68 -9.70 -3.35 -13.45
C LYS A 68 -9.75 -2.31 -12.35
N ASP A 69 -8.62 -1.75 -11.98
CA ASP A 69 -8.55 -0.65 -11.02
C ASP A 69 -9.33 0.58 -11.55
N LEU A 70 -9.32 0.84 -12.85
CA LEU A 70 -10.16 1.87 -13.48
C LEU A 70 -11.66 1.51 -13.46
N GLU A 71 -12.03 0.23 -13.56
CA GLU A 71 -13.42 -0.23 -13.43
C GLU A 71 -13.97 -0.01 -12.02
N VAL A 72 -13.14 -0.11 -10.98
CA VAL A 72 -13.55 0.24 -9.60
C VAL A 72 -14.07 1.67 -9.54
N VAL A 73 -13.40 2.62 -10.21
CA VAL A 73 -13.83 4.03 -10.25
C VAL A 73 -14.97 4.23 -11.24
N THR A 74 -14.82 3.75 -12.47
CA THR A 74 -15.73 4.08 -13.58
C THR A 74 -17.03 3.27 -13.60
N VAL A 75 -17.07 2.13 -12.92
CA VAL A 75 -18.23 1.24 -12.84
C VAL A 75 -18.71 1.12 -11.40
N SER A 76 -17.91 0.55 -10.49
CA SER A 76 -18.38 0.22 -9.14
C SER A 76 -18.72 1.47 -8.32
N PHE A 77 -17.80 2.44 -8.25
CA PHE A 77 -18.00 3.68 -7.50
C PHE A 77 -19.05 4.57 -8.15
N GLN A 78 -19.06 4.64 -9.49
CA GLN A 78 -20.11 5.37 -10.23
C GLN A 78 -21.50 4.79 -10.00
N ASN A 79 -21.65 3.47 -9.92
CA ASN A 79 -22.93 2.86 -9.57
C ASN A 79 -23.34 3.17 -8.13
N ALA A 80 -22.40 3.20 -7.19
CA ALA A 80 -22.69 3.57 -5.80
C ALA A 80 -23.14 5.04 -5.68
N VAL A 81 -22.46 5.94 -6.38
CA VAL A 81 -22.71 7.39 -6.33
C VAL A 81 -23.90 7.81 -7.20
N GLY A 82 -24.09 7.19 -8.36
CA GLY A 82 -25.12 7.56 -9.33
C GLY A 82 -26.55 7.32 -8.83
N GLN A 83 -26.72 6.42 -7.86
CA GLN A 83 -28.01 6.12 -7.23
C GLN A 83 -28.37 7.09 -6.10
N ASP A 84 -27.44 7.94 -5.66
CA ASP A 84 -27.64 8.83 -4.51
C ASP A 84 -27.83 10.28 -4.98
N GLU A 85 -29.01 10.85 -4.71
CA GLU A 85 -29.37 12.23 -5.08
C GLU A 85 -28.58 13.29 -4.31
N VAL A 86 -27.96 12.95 -3.17
CA VAL A 86 -27.23 13.90 -2.31
C VAL A 86 -25.84 14.20 -2.84
N VAL A 87 -25.29 13.35 -3.70
CA VAL A 87 -23.95 13.58 -4.26
C VAL A 87 -24.02 14.66 -5.35
N PRO A 88 -23.21 15.74 -5.27
CA PRO A 88 -23.25 16.82 -6.24
C PRO A 88 -23.03 16.34 -7.67
N ASP A 89 -23.89 16.76 -8.60
CA ASP A 89 -23.75 16.42 -10.02
C ASP A 89 -22.42 16.94 -10.61
N SER A 90 -21.86 18.01 -10.05
CA SER A 90 -20.52 18.50 -10.41
C SER A 90 -19.47 17.40 -10.22
N LEU A 91 -19.45 16.78 -9.04
CA LEU A 91 -18.50 15.73 -8.67
C LEU A 91 -18.75 14.46 -9.51
N LYS A 92 -20.02 14.04 -9.67
CA LYS A 92 -20.38 12.89 -10.53
C LYS A 92 -19.83 13.07 -11.94
N ASN A 93 -20.09 14.22 -12.54
CA ASN A 93 -19.66 14.57 -13.89
C ASN A 93 -18.14 14.74 -13.99
N ALA A 94 -17.49 15.30 -12.97
CA ALA A 94 -16.03 15.47 -12.93
C ALA A 94 -15.30 14.12 -12.91
N VAL A 95 -15.75 13.17 -12.07
CA VAL A 95 -15.20 11.81 -12.02
C VAL A 95 -15.43 11.09 -13.35
N LEU A 96 -16.65 11.12 -13.89
CA LEU A 96 -16.99 10.47 -15.16
C LEU A 96 -16.18 11.02 -16.34
N SER A 97 -16.18 12.34 -16.51
CA SER A 97 -15.50 13.00 -17.63
C SER A 97 -13.99 12.81 -17.59
N THR A 98 -13.42 12.59 -16.40
CA THR A 98 -11.98 12.37 -16.24
C THR A 98 -11.58 10.92 -16.47
N PHE A 99 -12.23 9.95 -15.82
CA PHE A 99 -11.79 8.56 -15.83
C PHE A 99 -12.36 7.73 -16.99
N LYS A 100 -13.55 8.05 -17.52
CA LYS A 100 -14.16 7.26 -18.60
C LYS A 100 -13.34 7.28 -19.91
N PRO A 101 -12.78 8.42 -20.36
CA PRO A 101 -11.89 8.43 -21.52
C PRO A 101 -10.62 7.61 -21.31
N LEU A 102 -10.02 7.70 -20.11
CA LEU A 102 -8.84 6.91 -19.74
C LEU A 102 -9.14 5.41 -19.77
N HIS A 103 -10.23 4.97 -19.16
CA HIS A 103 -10.64 3.57 -19.19
C HIS A 103 -10.86 3.07 -20.62
N LYS A 104 -11.56 3.84 -21.47
CA LYS A 104 -11.78 3.46 -22.87
C LYS A 104 -10.45 3.30 -23.64
N PHE A 105 -9.52 4.22 -23.45
CA PHE A 105 -8.19 4.17 -24.05
C PHE A 105 -7.42 2.92 -23.60
N HIS A 106 -7.29 2.71 -22.29
CA HIS A 106 -6.53 1.61 -21.72
C HIS A 106 -7.13 0.22 -22.03
N ALA A 107 -8.46 0.11 -22.10
CA ALA A 107 -9.11 -1.11 -22.56
C ALA A 107 -8.81 -1.42 -24.04
N GLY A 108 -8.61 -0.39 -24.87
CA GLY A 108 -8.14 -0.53 -26.26
C GLY A 108 -6.68 -0.96 -26.32
N PHE A 109 -5.81 -0.24 -25.61
CA PHE A 109 -4.38 -0.54 -25.53
C PHE A 109 -4.11 -1.97 -25.02
N LEU A 110 -4.83 -2.41 -23.97
CA LEU A 110 -4.74 -3.77 -23.45
C LEU A 110 -5.01 -4.81 -24.54
N LYS A 111 -6.04 -4.62 -25.39
CA LYS A 111 -6.36 -5.54 -26.48
C LYS A 111 -5.23 -5.60 -27.52
N GLU A 112 -4.59 -4.47 -27.84
CA GLU A 112 -3.44 -4.44 -28.76
C GLU A 112 -2.25 -5.22 -28.20
N VAL A 113 -1.94 -5.04 -26.90
CA VAL A 113 -0.87 -5.78 -26.21
C VAL A 113 -1.17 -7.27 -26.13
N GLU A 114 -2.42 -7.65 -25.80
CA GLU A 114 -2.87 -9.04 -25.78
C GLU A 114 -2.72 -9.71 -27.14
N GLN A 115 -3.18 -9.03 -28.19
CA GLN A 115 -3.06 -9.53 -29.56
C GLN A 115 -1.59 -9.70 -29.96
N ARG A 116 -0.72 -8.73 -29.63
CA ARG A 116 0.72 -8.80 -29.93
C ARG A 116 1.37 -10.02 -29.27
N LEU A 117 1.14 -10.23 -27.98
CA LEU A 117 1.73 -11.38 -27.29
C LEU A 117 1.17 -12.73 -27.76
N ALA A 118 -0.11 -12.79 -28.13
CA ALA A 118 -0.68 -14.01 -28.72
C ALA A 118 0.00 -14.38 -30.05
N LEU A 119 0.31 -13.39 -30.89
CA LEU A 119 1.08 -13.58 -32.13
C LEU A 119 2.54 -13.93 -31.86
N TRP A 120 3.18 -13.29 -30.86
CA TRP A 120 4.55 -13.58 -30.45
C TRP A 120 4.72 -15.04 -30.01
N GLU A 121 3.75 -15.60 -29.28
CA GLU A 121 3.74 -17.00 -28.82
C GLU A 121 3.40 -18.02 -29.92
N GLY A 122 3.04 -17.59 -31.13
CA GLY A 122 2.66 -18.49 -32.22
C GLY A 122 1.33 -19.22 -31.99
N ARG A 123 0.43 -18.67 -31.15
CA ARG A 123 -0.91 -19.25 -30.90
C ARG A 123 -1.91 -19.02 -32.03
N SER A 124 -1.53 -18.30 -33.08
CA SER A 124 -2.34 -18.14 -34.28
C SER A 124 -1.94 -19.17 -35.35
N ASN A 125 -2.93 -19.75 -36.03
CA ASN A 125 -2.75 -20.77 -37.08
C ASN A 125 -2.07 -20.27 -38.37
N ALA A 126 -1.39 -19.12 -38.33
CA ALA A 126 -0.69 -18.58 -39.48
C ALA A 126 0.75 -19.10 -39.47
N HIS A 127 1.28 -19.53 -40.62
CA HIS A 127 2.73 -19.68 -40.82
C HIS A 127 3.36 -18.28 -40.72
N ILE A 128 3.78 -17.85 -39.52
CA ILE A 128 4.07 -16.42 -39.27
C ILE A 128 5.46 -16.05 -39.82
N LYS A 129 5.45 -15.39 -40.99
CA LYS A 129 6.54 -14.56 -41.53
C LYS A 129 6.27 -13.08 -41.25
N GLY A 130 6.45 -12.61 -40.01
CA GLY A 130 6.34 -11.18 -39.70
C GLY A 130 7.04 -10.77 -38.39
N ASP A 131 7.42 -9.50 -38.30
CA ASP A 131 8.17 -8.89 -37.18
C ASP A 131 7.28 -8.63 -35.95
N TYR A 132 6.60 -9.68 -35.46
CA TYR A 132 5.70 -9.60 -34.30
C TYR A 132 6.43 -9.79 -32.96
N GLN A 133 7.73 -10.10 -32.98
CA GLN A 133 8.54 -10.27 -31.78
C GLN A 133 9.10 -8.94 -31.28
N ARG A 134 8.19 -8.00 -31.03
CA ARG A 134 8.50 -6.63 -30.62
C ARG A 134 7.29 -5.99 -29.92
N ILE A 135 7.48 -4.92 -29.17
CA ILE A 135 6.38 -4.21 -28.47
C ILE A 135 6.51 -2.68 -28.53
N GLY A 136 7.69 -2.16 -28.86
CA GLY A 136 7.98 -0.73 -28.89
C GLY A 136 7.09 0.06 -29.85
N ASP A 137 6.74 -0.49 -31.01
CA ASP A 137 5.82 0.14 -31.97
C ASP A 137 4.41 0.37 -31.39
N ILE A 138 3.86 -0.60 -30.65
CA ILE A 138 2.58 -0.47 -29.94
C ILE A 138 2.70 0.57 -28.82
N MET A 139 3.78 0.51 -28.02
CA MET A 139 4.02 1.49 -26.95
C MET A 139 4.10 2.91 -27.49
N LEU A 140 4.88 3.13 -28.54
CA LEU A 140 5.07 4.44 -29.16
C LEU A 140 3.75 5.01 -29.69
N LYS A 141 3.02 4.23 -30.49
CA LYS A 141 1.72 4.63 -31.03
C LYS A 141 0.76 5.02 -29.90
N ASN A 142 0.61 4.17 -28.88
CA ASN A 142 -0.38 4.39 -27.82
C ASN A 142 0.02 5.56 -26.90
N LEU A 143 1.31 5.76 -26.62
CA LEU A 143 1.75 6.95 -25.86
C LEU A 143 1.52 8.26 -26.61
N GLN A 144 1.64 8.26 -27.94
CA GLN A 144 1.26 9.41 -28.76
C GLN A 144 -0.26 9.67 -28.73
N GLU A 145 -1.08 8.61 -28.77
CA GLU A 145 -2.54 8.71 -28.62
C GLU A 145 -2.99 9.07 -27.19
N LEU A 146 -2.14 8.89 -26.19
CA LEU A 146 -2.38 9.30 -24.80
C LEU A 146 -2.17 10.81 -24.59
N LYS A 147 -1.35 11.48 -25.43
CA LYS A 147 -1.02 12.92 -25.28
C LYS A 147 -2.25 13.82 -25.13
N PRO A 148 -3.34 13.68 -25.91
CA PRO A 148 -4.56 14.47 -25.73
C PRO A 148 -5.28 14.21 -24.38
N LEU A 149 -5.09 13.05 -23.77
CA LEU A 149 -5.70 12.67 -22.49
C LEU A 149 -4.89 13.17 -21.28
N THR A 150 -3.74 13.81 -21.48
CA THR A 150 -2.97 14.46 -20.40
C THR A 150 -3.80 15.50 -19.64
N ALA A 151 -4.73 16.19 -20.31
CA ALA A 151 -5.67 17.10 -19.65
C ALA A 151 -6.56 16.39 -18.60
N ASN A 152 -6.90 15.12 -18.83
CA ASN A 152 -7.63 14.31 -17.85
C ASN A 152 -6.75 13.94 -16.66
N LEU A 153 -5.48 13.62 -16.89
CA LEU A 153 -4.52 13.29 -15.83
C LEU A 153 -4.28 14.48 -14.88
N HIS A 154 -4.21 15.70 -15.41
CA HIS A 154 -4.07 16.92 -14.59
C HIS A 154 -5.27 17.16 -13.66
N LYS A 155 -6.49 16.77 -14.07
CA LYS A 155 -7.73 16.97 -13.28
C LYS A 155 -7.86 16.04 -12.07
N GLN A 156 -7.01 15.02 -11.94
CA GLN A 156 -7.15 14.02 -10.88
C GLN A 156 -6.92 14.61 -9.48
N ALA A 157 -6.04 15.61 -9.37
CA ALA A 157 -5.81 16.35 -8.12
C ALA A 157 -7.09 17.07 -7.67
N ASP A 158 -7.76 17.75 -8.61
CA ASP A 158 -9.01 18.47 -8.35
C ASP A 158 -10.11 17.52 -7.90
N ILE A 159 -10.23 16.34 -8.51
CA ILE A 159 -11.21 15.33 -8.13
C ILE A 159 -10.99 14.86 -6.69
N LEU A 160 -9.75 14.57 -6.31
CA LEU A 160 -9.44 14.12 -4.95
C LEU A 160 -9.78 15.21 -3.92
N MET A 161 -9.48 16.48 -4.23
CA MET A 161 -9.84 17.62 -3.38
C MET A 161 -11.35 17.85 -3.31
N GLU A 162 -12.07 17.79 -4.43
CA GLU A 162 -13.52 17.98 -4.49
C GLU A 162 -14.24 16.86 -3.74
N LEU A 163 -13.78 15.60 -3.88
CA LEU A 163 -14.31 14.47 -3.13
C LEU A 163 -14.13 14.66 -1.62
N GLU A 164 -12.94 15.04 -1.13
CA GLU A 164 -12.75 15.31 0.31
C GLU A 164 -13.61 16.48 0.78
N LYS A 165 -13.71 17.56 0.00
CA LYS A 165 -14.57 18.71 0.32
C LYS A 165 -16.04 18.30 0.43
N ALA A 166 -16.52 17.48 -0.51
CA ALA A 166 -17.89 16.99 -0.52
C ALA A 166 -18.16 16.05 0.65
N CYS A 167 -17.23 15.14 0.99
CA CYS A 167 -17.32 14.28 2.18
C CYS A 167 -17.36 15.10 3.48
N LYS A 168 -16.55 16.16 3.60
CA LYS A 168 -16.61 17.07 4.77
C LYS A 168 -17.94 17.81 4.86
N ALA A 169 -18.55 18.16 3.74
CA ALA A 169 -19.81 18.89 3.70
C ALA A 169 -21.05 18.00 3.92
N SER A 170 -20.96 16.70 3.58
CA SER A 170 -22.08 15.77 3.64
C SER A 170 -21.70 14.46 4.34
N ARG A 171 -22.25 14.26 5.55
CA ARG A 171 -22.07 13.02 6.32
C ARG A 171 -22.67 11.79 5.62
N GLN A 172 -23.69 11.99 4.78
CA GLN A 172 -24.25 10.90 3.97
C GLN A 172 -23.23 10.43 2.92
N LEU A 173 -22.58 11.36 2.20
CA LEU A 173 -21.51 11.02 1.25
C LEU A 173 -20.30 10.41 1.96
N GLU A 174 -19.90 10.94 3.12
CA GLU A 174 -18.85 10.33 3.95
C GLU A 174 -19.17 8.86 4.29
N ASN A 175 -20.41 8.58 4.72
CA ASN A 175 -20.87 7.22 4.98
C ASN A 175 -20.88 6.36 3.71
N LEU A 176 -21.35 6.88 2.58
CA LEU A 176 -21.35 6.18 1.29
C LEU A 176 -19.93 5.78 0.89
N CYS A 177 -18.97 6.71 0.96
CA CYS A 177 -17.57 6.42 0.65
C CYS A 177 -16.99 5.37 1.60
N ARG A 178 -17.26 5.47 2.90
CA ARG A 178 -16.84 4.46 3.89
C ARG A 178 -17.43 3.08 3.57
N ASP A 179 -18.72 3.03 3.28
CA ASP A 179 -19.43 1.76 3.04
C ASP A 179 -19.00 1.15 1.69
N PHE A 180 -18.64 1.98 0.71
CA PHE A 180 -17.99 1.55 -0.54
C PHE A 180 -16.60 0.96 -0.28
N GLU A 181 -15.78 1.58 0.56
CA GLU A 181 -14.46 1.05 0.96
C GLU A 181 -14.54 -0.29 1.71
N LEU A 182 -15.69 -0.67 2.26
CA LEU A 182 -15.92 -1.98 2.87
C LEU A 182 -16.29 -3.07 1.85
N GLN A 183 -16.58 -2.71 0.59
CA GLN A 183 -16.89 -3.69 -0.45
C GLN A 183 -15.62 -4.41 -0.92
N LYS A 184 -15.74 -5.71 -1.24
CA LYS A 184 -14.59 -6.54 -1.66
C LYS A 184 -13.89 -6.04 -2.93
N VAL A 185 -14.61 -5.33 -3.80
CA VAL A 185 -14.06 -4.71 -5.02
C VAL A 185 -13.09 -3.57 -4.69
N CYS A 186 -13.28 -2.89 -3.55
CA CYS A 186 -12.44 -1.82 -3.05
C CYS A 186 -11.32 -2.40 -2.16
N TYR A 187 -10.42 -3.17 -2.77
CA TYR A 187 -9.39 -3.92 -2.04
C TYR A 187 -8.22 -3.06 -1.51
N VAL A 188 -8.15 -1.79 -1.92
CA VAL A 188 -7.31 -0.71 -1.39
C VAL A 188 -8.18 0.53 -1.17
N PRO A 189 -7.75 1.53 -0.37
CA PRO A 189 -8.56 2.73 -0.14
C PRO A 189 -9.00 3.41 -1.44
N LEU A 190 -10.21 3.96 -1.48
CA LEU A 190 -10.82 4.53 -2.70
C LEU A 190 -9.91 5.56 -3.36
N ASN A 191 -9.33 6.42 -2.54
CA ASN A 191 -8.45 7.49 -2.94
C ASN A 191 -7.15 6.97 -3.61
N VAL A 192 -6.71 5.74 -3.36
CA VAL A 192 -5.57 5.13 -4.10
C VAL A 192 -5.95 4.86 -5.56
N PHE A 193 -7.17 4.44 -5.85
CA PHE A 193 -7.63 4.22 -7.23
C PHE A 193 -7.61 5.50 -8.08
N ILE A 194 -7.87 6.66 -7.44
CA ILE A 194 -7.82 7.97 -8.11
C ILE A 194 -6.40 8.29 -8.60
N LEU A 195 -5.36 7.85 -7.89
CA LEU A 195 -3.95 8.07 -8.24
C LEU A 195 -3.41 7.10 -9.29
N ARG A 196 -4.05 5.93 -9.48
CA ARG A 196 -3.54 4.86 -10.36
C ARG A 196 -3.13 5.31 -11.75
N PRO A 197 -3.85 6.23 -12.43
CA PRO A 197 -3.45 6.64 -13.78
C PRO A 197 -2.10 7.37 -13.82
N LEU A 198 -1.77 8.17 -12.81
CA LEU A 198 -0.45 8.80 -12.71
C LEU A 198 0.64 7.76 -12.42
N HIS A 199 0.38 6.83 -11.50
CA HIS A 199 1.30 5.71 -11.21
C HIS A 199 1.56 4.84 -12.44
N ARG A 200 0.55 4.65 -13.30
CA ARG A 200 0.70 3.83 -14.51
C ARG A 200 1.71 4.42 -15.49
N LEU A 201 1.80 5.74 -15.60
CA LEU A 201 2.79 6.42 -16.46
C LEU A 201 4.22 6.15 -15.99
N VAL A 202 4.44 6.22 -14.67
CA VAL A 202 5.73 5.89 -14.06
C VAL A 202 6.11 4.43 -14.36
N HIS A 203 5.13 3.51 -14.27
CA HIS A 203 5.37 2.11 -14.59
C HIS A 203 5.68 1.87 -16.08
N TYR A 204 5.05 2.60 -17.01
CA TYR A 204 5.40 2.55 -18.42
C TYR A 204 6.84 3.01 -18.68
N LYS A 205 7.27 4.10 -18.03
CA LYS A 205 8.66 4.57 -18.08
C LYS A 205 9.63 3.46 -17.66
N GLN A 206 9.39 2.81 -16.52
CA GLN A 206 10.23 1.71 -16.01
C GLN A 206 10.25 0.46 -16.93
N ILE A 207 9.13 0.12 -17.56
CA ILE A 207 9.09 -0.96 -18.56
C ILE A 207 9.97 -0.60 -19.76
N LEU A 208 9.83 0.61 -20.30
CA LEU A 208 10.56 1.08 -21.47
C LEU A 208 12.06 1.26 -21.19
N GLU A 209 12.44 1.72 -20.00
CA GLU A 209 13.84 1.76 -19.55
C GLU A 209 14.48 0.36 -19.57
N ARG A 210 13.76 -0.65 -19.05
CA ARG A 210 14.24 -2.04 -19.07
C ARG A 210 14.32 -2.63 -20.47
N LEU A 211 13.38 -2.33 -21.36
CA LEU A 211 13.44 -2.73 -22.76
C LEU A 211 14.63 -2.07 -23.48
N CYS A 212 14.83 -0.76 -23.30
CA CYS A 212 15.97 -0.04 -23.90
C CYS A 212 17.32 -0.55 -23.37
N LYS A 213 17.40 -0.93 -22.09
CA LYS A 213 18.60 -1.54 -21.52
C LYS A 213 18.88 -2.93 -22.08
N HIS A 214 17.83 -3.67 -22.46
CA HIS A 214 17.96 -5.01 -23.00
C HIS A 214 18.35 -5.03 -24.48
N TYR A 215 17.76 -4.15 -25.29
CA TYR A 215 17.98 -4.13 -26.72
C TYR A 215 19.30 -3.43 -27.11
N PRO A 216 20.13 -4.02 -28.00
CA PRO A 216 21.22 -3.30 -28.63
C PRO A 216 20.67 -2.21 -29.58
N ALA A 217 21.49 -1.19 -29.87
CA ALA A 217 21.09 -0.07 -30.75
C ALA A 217 20.71 -0.50 -32.18
N THR A 218 21.13 -1.70 -32.61
CA THR A 218 20.81 -2.29 -33.91
C THR A 218 19.47 -3.04 -33.94
N HIS A 219 18.84 -3.29 -32.79
CA HIS A 219 17.59 -4.03 -32.72
C HIS A 219 16.43 -3.21 -33.30
N VAL A 220 15.53 -3.86 -34.03
CA VAL A 220 14.43 -3.19 -34.76
C VAL A 220 13.53 -2.37 -33.82
N ASP A 221 13.34 -2.89 -32.60
CA ASP A 221 12.45 -2.32 -31.57
C ASP A 221 13.14 -1.25 -30.71
N PHE A 222 14.47 -1.09 -30.81
CA PHE A 222 15.21 -0.16 -29.97
C PHE A 222 14.81 1.30 -30.23
N ARG A 223 14.67 1.68 -31.51
CA ARG A 223 14.29 3.04 -31.90
C ARG A 223 12.91 3.42 -31.37
N ASP A 224 11.94 2.52 -31.53
CA ASP A 224 10.56 2.77 -31.13
C ASP A 224 10.43 2.77 -29.60
N CYS A 225 11.10 1.84 -28.89
CA CYS A 225 11.19 1.87 -27.43
C CYS A 225 11.83 3.17 -26.90
N ARG A 226 12.90 3.65 -27.54
CA ARG A 226 13.58 4.88 -27.11
C ARG A 226 12.72 6.12 -27.34
N ALA A 227 12.02 6.19 -28.47
CA ALA A 227 11.08 7.27 -28.76
C ALA A 227 9.90 7.25 -27.77
N ALA A 228 9.34 6.06 -27.50
CA ALA A 228 8.29 5.87 -26.50
C ALA A 228 8.75 6.28 -25.10
N LEU A 229 9.99 5.93 -24.72
CA LEU A 229 10.58 6.31 -23.45
C LEU A 229 10.70 7.84 -23.30
N ALA A 230 11.12 8.53 -24.37
CA ALA A 230 11.17 9.99 -24.38
C ALA A 230 9.78 10.61 -24.20
N ASP A 231 8.79 10.13 -24.96
CA ASP A 231 7.40 10.60 -24.89
C ASP A 231 6.80 10.43 -23.49
N VAL A 232 6.96 9.26 -22.85
CA VAL A 232 6.41 9.05 -21.50
C VAL A 232 7.20 9.79 -20.43
N SER A 233 8.52 9.93 -20.59
CA SER A 233 9.35 10.67 -19.62
C SER A 233 8.94 12.14 -19.58
N GLU A 234 8.71 12.76 -20.73
CA GLU A 234 8.21 14.14 -20.81
C GLU A 234 6.89 14.31 -20.04
N VAL A 235 5.94 13.39 -20.23
CA VAL A 235 4.64 13.46 -19.53
C VAL A 235 4.78 13.21 -18.02
N VAL A 236 5.62 12.26 -17.61
CA VAL A 236 5.90 11.98 -16.19
C VAL A 236 6.53 13.20 -15.52
N ASP A 237 7.52 13.81 -16.15
CA ASP A 237 8.23 14.98 -15.61
C ASP A 237 7.28 16.19 -15.48
N GLN A 238 6.33 16.37 -16.40
CA GLN A 238 5.28 17.41 -16.30
C GLN A 238 4.32 17.18 -15.13
N LEU A 239 4.02 15.92 -14.79
CA LEU A 239 3.03 15.55 -13.77
C LEU A 239 3.62 15.25 -12.39
N GLN A 240 4.95 15.18 -12.28
CA GLN A 240 5.65 14.68 -11.09
C GLN A 240 5.30 15.46 -9.82
N ASP A 241 5.33 16.79 -9.87
CA ASP A 241 5.02 17.64 -8.71
C ASP A 241 3.57 17.46 -8.23
N SER A 242 2.64 17.28 -9.17
CA SER A 242 1.24 17.02 -8.87
C SER A 242 1.08 15.65 -8.22
N LEU A 243 1.75 14.62 -8.77
CA LEU A 243 1.74 13.27 -8.22
C LEU A 243 2.25 13.25 -6.77
N MET A 244 3.40 13.85 -6.48
CA MET A 244 3.96 13.87 -5.11
C MET A 244 3.01 14.55 -4.11
N LYS A 245 2.39 15.67 -4.49
CA LYS A 245 1.41 16.36 -3.66
C LYS A 245 0.16 15.51 -3.43
N MET A 246 -0.32 14.83 -4.47
CA MET A 246 -1.48 13.93 -4.38
C MET A 246 -1.20 12.71 -3.51
N GLU A 247 -0.02 12.09 -3.61
CA GLU A 247 0.39 10.97 -2.78
C GLU A 247 0.42 11.36 -1.30
N ASN A 248 1.06 12.49 -0.99
CA ASN A 248 1.08 13.02 0.37
C ASN A 248 -0.34 13.32 0.89
N PHE A 249 -1.16 14.00 0.08
CA PHE A 249 -2.54 14.34 0.45
C PHE A 249 -3.38 13.07 0.68
N GLN A 250 -3.31 12.09 -0.22
CA GLN A 250 -3.97 10.80 -0.07
C GLN A 250 -3.53 10.12 1.24
N LYS A 251 -2.24 10.16 1.57
CA LYS A 251 -1.72 9.53 2.78
C LYS A 251 -2.24 10.19 4.06
N ILE A 252 -2.28 11.51 4.09
CA ILE A 252 -2.85 12.26 5.22
C ILE A 252 -4.35 11.96 5.36
N LEU A 253 -5.10 11.85 4.26
CA LEU A 253 -6.51 11.46 4.29
C LEU A 253 -6.73 10.03 4.82
N GLU A 254 -5.85 9.09 4.48
CA GLU A 254 -5.86 7.73 5.04
C GLU A 254 -5.60 7.77 6.55
N LEU A 255 -4.56 8.49 7.00
CA LEU A 255 -4.24 8.63 8.42
C LEU A 255 -5.33 9.33 9.23
N LYS A 256 -6.02 10.32 8.65
CA LYS A 256 -7.18 10.98 9.26
C LYS A 256 -8.30 9.99 9.58
N LYS A 257 -8.46 8.93 8.78
CA LYS A 257 -9.43 7.86 9.05
C LYS A 257 -8.95 6.98 10.21
N ASP A 258 -7.66 6.68 10.31
CA ASP A 258 -7.11 5.77 11.32
C ASP A 258 -6.93 6.42 12.71
N LEU A 259 -6.92 7.75 12.79
CA LEU A 259 -6.67 8.50 14.02
C LEU A 259 -7.95 9.10 14.63
N LEU A 260 -8.00 9.13 15.96
CA LEU A 260 -9.03 9.79 16.75
C LEU A 260 -8.42 10.84 17.68
N GLY A 261 -9.16 11.94 17.93
CA GLY A 261 -8.69 13.03 18.79
C GLY A 261 -7.75 14.03 18.10
N VAL A 262 -7.81 14.12 16.77
CA VAL A 262 -7.08 15.11 15.97
C VAL A 262 -7.98 15.67 14.87
N ASP A 263 -8.42 16.92 15.02
CA ASP A 263 -9.42 17.52 14.12
C ASP A 263 -8.78 18.17 12.88
N ASN A 264 -7.50 18.55 12.96
CA ASN A 264 -6.78 19.32 11.93
C ASN A 264 -5.55 18.58 11.38
N LEU A 265 -5.68 17.30 11.01
CA LEU A 265 -4.56 16.59 10.40
C LEU A 265 -4.24 17.10 8.98
N VAL A 266 -5.27 17.49 8.22
CA VAL A 266 -5.17 17.99 6.84
C VAL A 266 -4.97 19.50 6.86
N VAL A 267 -3.72 19.94 6.88
CA VAL A 267 -3.30 21.36 6.85
C VAL A 267 -2.50 21.60 5.57
N PRO A 268 -2.61 22.78 4.92
CA PRO A 268 -1.75 23.14 3.80
C PRO A 268 -0.26 22.92 4.13
N ASP A 269 0.48 22.39 3.18
CA ASP A 269 1.92 22.12 3.25
C ASP A 269 2.39 21.15 4.36
N ARG A 270 1.47 20.48 5.08
CA ARG A 270 1.86 19.36 5.95
C ARG A 270 2.25 18.17 5.08
N GLU A 271 3.40 17.59 5.39
CA GLU A 271 3.92 16.41 4.70
C GLU A 271 4.09 15.27 5.69
N PHE A 272 3.60 14.09 5.29
CA PHE A 272 3.84 12.85 6.00
C PHE A 272 5.28 12.39 5.76
N ILE A 273 5.98 11.99 6.82
CA ILE A 273 7.36 11.48 6.74
C ILE A 273 7.40 10.01 7.11
N ARG A 274 6.91 9.63 8.30
CA ARG A 274 6.98 8.25 8.80
C ARG A 274 5.86 7.91 9.78
N LEU A 275 5.38 6.68 9.73
CA LEU A 275 4.53 6.08 10.77
C LEU A 275 5.20 4.82 11.30
N GLY A 276 4.94 4.47 12.56
CA GLY A 276 5.40 3.19 13.08
C GLY A 276 5.29 3.07 14.59
N CYS A 277 5.78 1.94 15.10
CA CYS A 277 5.79 1.66 16.53
C CYS A 277 7.11 2.01 17.20
N LEU A 278 7.01 2.67 18.35
CA LEU A 278 8.08 2.81 19.32
C LEU A 278 7.54 2.51 20.71
N SER A 279 8.42 2.14 21.64
CA SER A 279 8.08 1.90 23.03
C SER A 279 8.37 3.17 23.85
N LYS A 280 7.33 3.89 24.27
CA LYS A 280 7.46 5.04 25.17
C LYS A 280 7.80 4.54 26.58
N LEU A 281 8.84 5.09 27.20
CA LEU A 281 9.14 4.84 28.60
C LEU A 281 8.21 5.68 29.49
N SER A 282 7.57 5.04 30.46
CA SER A 282 6.76 5.69 31.50
C SER A 282 7.12 5.16 32.88
N GLY A 283 6.50 5.69 33.95
CA GLY A 283 6.68 5.17 35.31
C GLY A 283 6.31 3.69 35.47
N LYS A 284 5.50 3.15 34.55
CA LYS A 284 5.10 1.73 34.50
C LYS A 284 6.00 0.88 33.57
N GLY A 285 7.12 1.42 33.12
CA GLY A 285 8.06 0.78 32.19
C GLY A 285 7.79 1.10 30.72
N LEU A 286 8.28 0.25 29.82
CA LEU A 286 8.15 0.44 28.38
C LEU A 286 6.74 0.10 27.89
N GLN A 287 6.12 1.04 27.19
CA GLN A 287 4.79 0.88 26.63
C GLN A 287 4.77 1.20 25.13
N GLN A 288 4.39 0.21 24.33
CA GLN A 288 4.22 0.37 22.88
C GLN A 288 3.19 1.46 22.56
N ARG A 289 3.52 2.34 21.61
CA ARG A 289 2.68 3.40 21.06
C ARG A 289 2.91 3.52 19.55
N MET A 290 1.88 3.97 18.82
CA MET A 290 2.07 4.43 17.46
C MET A 290 2.62 5.86 17.49
N PHE A 291 3.58 6.13 16.62
CA PHE A 291 4.13 7.44 16.34
C PHE A 291 3.91 7.79 14.87
N PHE A 292 3.61 9.06 14.61
CA PHE A 292 3.38 9.63 13.29
C PHE A 292 4.20 10.91 13.17
N LEU A 293 5.24 10.88 12.34
CA LEU A 293 6.10 12.02 12.06
C LEU A 293 5.61 12.72 10.79
N PHE A 294 5.32 14.00 10.95
CA PHE A 294 5.08 14.97 9.88
C PHE A 294 6.22 15.97 9.83
N ASN A 295 6.27 16.81 8.80
CA ASN A 295 7.29 17.85 8.64
C ASN A 295 7.24 18.98 9.68
N ASP A 296 6.16 19.08 10.47
CA ASP A 296 5.97 20.10 11.50
C ASP A 296 5.78 19.52 12.92
N VAL A 297 5.26 18.30 13.04
CA VAL A 297 4.85 17.71 14.32
C VAL A 297 5.08 16.20 14.38
N ILE A 298 5.38 15.69 15.58
CA ILE A 298 5.30 14.27 15.92
C ILE A 298 4.04 14.04 16.75
N LEU A 299 3.14 13.18 16.27
CA LEU A 299 1.98 12.71 17.03
C LEU A 299 2.27 11.32 17.61
N TYR A 300 1.77 11.05 18.81
CA TYR A 300 1.82 9.70 19.39
C TYR A 300 0.53 9.35 20.13
N THR A 301 0.23 8.06 20.17
CA THR A 301 -1.10 7.57 20.59
C THR A 301 -1.15 7.19 22.07
N SER A 302 -2.37 6.89 22.54
CA SER A 302 -2.59 6.07 23.73
C SER A 302 -2.22 4.61 23.46
N ARG A 303 -2.23 3.76 24.49
CA ARG A 303 -1.99 2.32 24.30
C ARG A 303 -3.21 1.65 23.68
N GLY A 304 -2.94 0.76 22.72
CA GLY A 304 -3.97 -0.05 22.08
C GLY A 304 -4.80 0.71 21.05
N THR A 305 -5.70 -0.04 20.43
CA THR A 305 -6.72 0.46 19.50
C THR A 305 -8.05 0.65 20.24
N THR A 306 -8.90 1.53 19.72
CA THR A 306 -10.29 1.69 20.16
C THR A 306 -11.16 0.50 19.72
N PRO A 307 -12.39 0.34 20.25
CA PRO A 307 -13.34 -0.67 19.77
C PRO A 307 -13.66 -0.57 18.26
N THR A 308 -13.51 0.62 17.68
CA THR A 308 -13.68 0.91 16.26
C THR A 308 -12.44 0.60 15.41
N ASN A 309 -11.40 -0.02 16.00
CA ASN A 309 -10.11 -0.28 15.36
C ASN A 309 -9.44 1.00 14.83
N GLN A 310 -9.39 2.04 15.66
CA GLN A 310 -8.69 3.30 15.39
C GLN A 310 -7.70 3.59 16.53
N PHE A 311 -6.78 4.53 16.31
CA PHE A 311 -5.79 4.92 17.29
C PHE A 311 -6.08 6.31 17.86
N LYS A 312 -6.29 6.39 19.19
CA LYS A 312 -6.51 7.67 19.89
C LYS A 312 -5.18 8.40 20.07
N VAL A 313 -5.06 9.62 19.56
CA VAL A 313 -3.91 10.50 19.80
C VAL A 313 -3.87 10.90 21.29
N HIS A 314 -2.70 10.77 21.91
CA HIS A 314 -2.48 11.13 23.32
C HIS A 314 -1.73 12.45 23.44
N GLY A 315 -0.73 12.67 22.59
CA GLY A 315 0.08 13.87 22.66
C GLY A 315 0.78 14.18 21.34
N GLN A 316 1.37 15.37 21.30
CA GLN A 316 2.09 15.88 20.15
C GLN A 316 3.34 16.63 20.59
N LEU A 317 4.38 16.62 19.75
CA LEU A 317 5.62 17.36 19.95
C LEU A 317 5.91 18.16 18.68
N SER A 318 6.03 19.48 18.82
CA SER A 318 6.47 20.34 17.71
C SER A 318 7.93 20.04 17.37
N LEU A 319 8.25 19.93 16.07
CA LEU A 319 9.63 19.78 15.63
C LEU A 319 10.44 21.08 15.78
N ARG A 320 9.76 22.24 15.84
CA ARG A 320 10.42 23.53 15.94
C ARG A 320 11.05 23.71 17.33
N GLY A 321 12.38 23.87 17.35
CA GLY A 321 13.14 23.98 18.60
C GLY A 321 13.27 22.67 19.36
N MET A 322 12.89 21.55 18.75
CA MET A 322 13.11 20.22 19.29
C MET A 322 14.58 19.83 19.23
N THR A 323 15.04 19.08 20.22
CA THR A 323 16.33 18.39 20.18
C THR A 323 16.15 16.90 20.43
N ILE A 324 17.07 16.09 19.91
CA ILE A 324 17.03 14.64 20.01
C ILE A 324 18.42 14.12 20.35
N ARG A 325 18.50 13.16 21.28
CA ARG A 325 19.76 12.53 21.69
C ARG A 325 19.55 11.05 22.01
N GLU A 326 20.59 10.26 21.82
CA GLU A 326 20.62 8.89 22.31
C GLU A 326 20.62 8.90 23.85
N SER A 327 19.99 7.90 24.45
CA SER A 327 19.79 7.83 25.89
C SER A 327 19.74 6.40 26.43
N GLU A 328 20.32 5.45 25.69
CA GLU A 328 20.46 4.05 26.12
C GLU A 328 21.19 3.93 27.46
N ASP A 329 22.33 4.60 27.64
CA ASP A 329 23.11 4.55 28.88
C ASP A 329 22.41 5.22 30.07
N GLU A 330 21.67 6.30 29.82
CA GLU A 330 20.97 7.08 30.85
C GLU A 330 19.80 6.30 31.46
N TRP A 331 19.06 5.56 30.62
CA TRP A 331 17.86 4.84 31.03
C TRP A 331 18.09 3.33 31.18
N GLY A 332 19.25 2.81 30.78
CA GLY A 332 19.54 1.38 30.73
C GLY A 332 18.59 0.62 29.78
N VAL A 333 18.07 1.29 28.76
CA VAL A 333 17.10 0.72 27.81
C VAL A 333 17.75 0.65 26.43
N PRO A 334 17.89 -0.56 25.85
CA PRO A 334 18.47 -0.73 24.52
C PRO A 334 17.74 0.09 23.45
N HIS A 335 18.51 0.73 22.58
CA HIS A 335 18.01 1.50 21.43
C HIS A 335 17.09 2.65 21.85
N ALA A 336 17.33 3.22 23.03
CA ALA A 336 16.58 4.35 23.55
C ALA A 336 17.15 5.70 23.11
N PHE A 337 16.25 6.62 22.82
CA PHE A 337 16.55 8.01 22.54
C PHE A 337 15.50 8.93 23.15
N THR A 338 15.92 10.15 23.46
CA THR A 338 15.08 11.16 24.12
C THR A 338 14.70 12.25 23.15
N LEU A 339 13.40 12.51 23.07
CA LEU A 339 12.75 13.59 22.33
C LEU A 339 12.51 14.77 23.29
N LEU A 340 13.25 15.86 23.11
CA LEU A 340 13.17 17.05 23.95
C LEU A 340 12.45 18.17 23.18
N GLY A 341 11.16 18.36 23.47
CA GLY A 341 10.35 19.45 22.94
C GLY A 341 10.35 20.69 23.85
N GLN A 342 9.58 21.71 23.46
CA GLN A 342 9.39 22.92 24.27
C GLN A 342 8.48 22.63 25.47
N GLY A 343 9.07 22.26 26.60
CA GLY A 343 8.35 21.99 27.86
C GLY A 343 7.86 20.55 28.04
N GLN A 344 8.17 19.64 27.11
CA GLN A 344 7.86 18.21 27.23
C GLN A 344 9.08 17.38 26.82
N SER A 345 9.34 16.30 27.56
CA SER A 345 10.35 15.30 27.18
C SER A 345 9.70 13.93 27.10
N VAL A 346 10.04 13.17 26.05
CA VAL A 346 9.55 11.82 25.84
C VAL A 346 10.73 10.91 25.54
N VAL A 347 10.92 9.90 26.37
CA VAL A 347 11.92 8.85 26.15
C VAL A 347 11.25 7.71 25.41
N VAL A 348 11.86 7.25 24.32
CA VAL A 348 11.35 6.19 23.46
C VAL A 348 12.44 5.17 23.16
N ALA A 349 12.05 3.92 22.97
CA ALA A 349 12.93 2.83 22.56
C ALA A 349 12.42 2.19 21.27
N ALA A 350 13.32 1.98 20.31
CA ALA A 350 13.03 1.29 19.06
C ALA A 350 13.10 -0.25 19.21
N SER A 351 12.54 -0.98 18.25
CA SER A 351 12.59 -2.45 18.26
C SER A 351 13.96 -3.03 17.86
N SER A 352 14.82 -2.22 17.25
CA SER A 352 16.19 -2.58 16.84
C SER A 352 17.02 -1.31 16.61
N LEU A 353 18.34 -1.46 16.54
CA LEU A 353 19.27 -0.39 16.16
C LEU A 353 18.88 0.25 14.81
N THR A 354 18.57 -0.57 13.80
CA THR A 354 18.17 -0.06 12.47
C THR A 354 16.89 0.78 12.53
N GLU A 355 15.90 0.38 13.32
CA GLU A 355 14.69 1.20 13.51
C GLU A 355 15.00 2.50 14.27
N MET A 356 15.90 2.47 15.27
CA MET A 356 16.36 3.67 15.97
C MET A 356 17.01 4.65 15.00
N GLU A 357 17.96 4.20 14.18
CA GLU A 357 18.69 5.02 13.21
C GLU A 357 17.75 5.67 12.19
N LYS A 358 16.76 4.92 11.67
CA LYS A 358 15.74 5.44 10.76
C LYS A 358 14.90 6.55 11.39
N TRP A 359 14.37 6.30 12.59
CA TRP A 359 13.56 7.29 13.30
C TRP A 359 14.37 8.53 13.64
N MET A 360 15.57 8.37 14.20
CA MET A 360 16.44 9.50 14.53
C MET A 360 16.85 10.28 13.29
N GLY A 361 17.17 9.61 12.18
CA GLY A 361 17.53 10.25 10.91
C GLY A 361 16.40 11.12 10.35
N ASP A 362 15.19 10.57 10.27
CA ASP A 362 14.03 11.30 9.75
C ASP A 362 13.59 12.44 10.67
N ILE A 363 13.63 12.25 11.99
CA ILE A 363 13.33 13.31 12.96
C ILE A 363 14.35 14.44 12.84
N LYS A 364 15.66 14.13 12.77
CA LYS A 364 16.71 15.14 12.58
C LYS A 364 16.50 15.93 11.29
N MET A 365 16.20 15.25 10.18
CA MET A 365 15.88 15.90 8.91
C MET A 365 14.65 16.82 9.04
N GLY A 366 13.57 16.34 9.66
CA GLY A 366 12.36 17.13 9.90
C GLY A 366 12.62 18.38 10.75
N ILE A 367 13.45 18.28 11.80
CA ILE A 367 13.85 19.43 12.63
C ILE A 367 14.61 20.48 11.82
N GLU A 368 15.55 20.08 10.95
CA GLU A 368 16.29 21.02 10.11
C GLU A 368 15.38 21.72 9.09
N ILE A 369 14.46 21.00 8.46
CA ILE A 369 13.46 21.58 7.57
C ILE A 369 12.58 22.59 8.33
N ALA A 370 12.11 22.23 9.52
CA ALA A 370 11.29 23.10 10.36
C ALA A 370 12.02 24.38 10.83
N LYS A 371 13.35 24.36 10.98
CA LYS A 371 14.14 25.57 11.33
C LYS A 371 14.20 26.57 10.19
N THR A 372 14.36 26.09 8.96
CA THR A 372 14.46 26.95 7.76
C THR A 372 13.11 27.53 7.33
N SER A 373 12.01 26.90 7.78
CA SER A 373 10.65 27.35 7.51
C SER A 373 10.23 28.47 8.47
N ASN A 374 10.05 29.69 7.96
CA ASN A 374 9.56 30.86 8.71
C ASN A 374 8.05 30.79 9.07
N ARG A 375 7.49 29.59 9.28
CA ARG A 375 6.04 29.40 9.42
C ARG A 375 5.51 29.69 10.84
N PRO A 376 4.27 30.21 10.97
CA PRO A 376 3.56 30.28 12.25
C PRO A 376 3.28 28.87 12.78
N VAL A 377 3.27 28.71 14.10
CA VAL A 377 2.90 27.45 14.78
C VAL A 377 1.40 27.21 14.52
N SER A 378 1.04 26.13 13.84
CA SER A 378 -0.34 25.61 13.91
C SER A 378 -0.46 24.83 15.20
N GLU A 379 -1.02 25.46 16.24
CA GLU A 379 -1.44 24.75 17.44
C GLU A 379 -2.60 23.82 17.06
N LEU A 380 -2.31 22.53 16.87
CA LEU A 380 -3.30 21.52 16.50
C LEU A 380 -4.20 21.11 17.67
N LEU A 381 -3.94 21.63 18.87
CA LEU A 381 -4.74 21.45 20.07
C LEU A 381 -4.72 22.76 20.87
N THR A 382 -5.82 23.51 20.87
CA THR A 382 -6.09 24.53 21.89
C THR A 382 -7.41 24.24 22.60
N SER A 383 -7.28 24.17 23.93
CA SER A 383 -8.25 24.36 25.02
C SER A 383 -9.47 23.43 25.11
N ASN A 384 -9.32 22.35 25.89
CA ASN A 384 -10.27 22.00 26.96
C ASN A 384 -9.67 21.03 28.00
N LEU A 385 -8.38 21.17 28.31
CA LEU A 385 -7.79 20.55 29.49
C LEU A 385 -6.87 21.59 30.14
N MET A 386 -7.21 21.93 31.38
CA MET A 386 -6.56 22.89 32.29
C MET A 386 -6.97 24.36 32.13
N ASP A 387 -8.02 24.74 32.88
CA ASP A 387 -8.01 26.01 33.58
C ASP A 387 -8.67 25.83 34.95
N ASN A 388 -7.85 25.79 36.00
CA ASN A 388 -8.19 26.15 37.37
C ASN A 388 -6.89 26.16 38.19
N LYS A 389 -6.27 27.34 38.29
CA LYS A 389 -5.20 27.63 39.26
C LYS A 389 -5.80 28.02 40.61
N CYS A 390 -5.30 27.42 41.69
CA CYS A 390 -4.98 28.06 42.98
C CYS A 390 -4.16 27.10 43.88
N PRO A 391 -3.44 27.57 44.93
CA PRO A 391 -1.97 27.51 44.96
C PRO A 391 -1.34 26.63 46.08
N GLU A 392 -0.04 26.34 45.89
CA GLU A 392 1.02 25.86 46.82
C GLU A 392 0.72 24.70 47.80
N ASP A 393 1.24 23.49 47.52
CA ASP A 393 2.37 22.85 48.25
C ASP A 393 2.68 21.42 47.70
N PRO A 394 3.86 20.84 47.95
CA PRO A 394 4.42 19.75 47.16
C PRO A 394 3.94 18.37 47.65
N LEU A 395 3.65 17.44 46.73
CA LEU A 395 3.92 15.99 46.81
C LEU A 395 3.16 15.21 45.71
N THR A 396 3.90 14.37 44.99
CA THR A 396 3.46 13.14 44.28
C THR A 396 2.26 13.28 43.31
N GLU A 397 2.54 13.43 42.02
CA GLU A 397 1.56 13.14 40.96
C GLU A 397 1.29 11.63 40.93
N ALA A 398 0.19 11.22 41.56
CA ALA A 398 -0.44 9.94 41.34
C ALA A 398 -1.25 10.03 40.03
N GLU A 399 -0.77 9.36 38.98
CA GLU A 399 -1.55 9.10 37.77
C GLU A 399 -2.76 8.23 38.15
N SER A 400 -3.95 8.82 38.19
CA SER A 400 -5.21 8.07 38.34
C SER A 400 -5.55 7.38 37.02
N GLU A 401 -5.09 6.13 36.86
CA GLU A 401 -5.71 5.15 35.97
C GLU A 401 -6.70 4.33 36.81
N ASP A 402 -8.00 4.60 36.67
CA ASP A 402 -9.03 3.60 36.93
C ASP A 402 -10.19 3.79 35.96
N ASP A 403 -10.32 2.86 35.03
CA ASP A 403 -11.53 2.63 34.25
C ASP A 403 -11.85 1.13 34.36
N THR A 404 -12.02 0.66 35.60
CA THR A 404 -12.72 -0.59 35.90
C THR A 404 -14.18 -0.31 36.26
N SER A 405 -14.96 0.14 35.28
CA SER A 405 -16.41 -0.05 35.36
C SER A 405 -16.98 -0.38 33.98
N ALA A 406 -17.60 -1.56 33.89
CA ALA A 406 -18.34 -1.98 32.71
C ALA A 406 -19.54 -1.03 32.52
N PRO A 407 -19.72 -0.38 31.36
CA PRO A 407 -20.96 0.31 31.09
C PRO A 407 -22.01 -0.71 30.67
N HIS A 408 -23.17 -0.65 31.31
CA HIS A 408 -24.38 -1.30 30.89
C HIS A 408 -24.59 -1.14 29.37
N ALA A 409 -24.88 -2.26 28.71
CA ALA A 409 -25.12 -2.32 27.27
C ALA A 409 -26.35 -1.48 26.88
N SER A 410 -26.13 -0.25 26.44
CA SER A 410 -27.02 0.42 25.50
C SER A 410 -26.82 -0.23 24.13
N LEU A 411 -27.92 -0.68 23.53
CA LEU A 411 -28.01 -1.24 22.18
C LEU A 411 -27.64 -0.18 21.11
N GLU A 412 -26.37 0.22 21.04
CA GLU A 412 -25.82 0.84 19.84
C GLU A 412 -25.26 -0.26 18.95
N LYS A 413 -25.73 -0.31 17.69
CA LYS A 413 -25.21 -1.24 16.67
C LYS A 413 -23.68 -1.09 16.60
N PRO A 414 -22.89 -2.17 16.59
CA PRO A 414 -21.46 -2.08 16.35
C PRO A 414 -21.23 -1.40 15.00
N ALA A 415 -20.48 -0.30 14.98
CA ALA A 415 -20.00 0.29 13.74
C ALA A 415 -19.20 -0.79 12.97
N PRO A 416 -19.38 -0.93 11.65
CA PRO A 416 -18.70 -1.97 10.89
C PRO A 416 -17.18 -1.85 11.05
N HIS A 417 -16.53 -2.98 11.33
CA HIS A 417 -15.08 -3.08 11.49
C HIS A 417 -14.38 -2.59 10.22
N ARG A 418 -13.53 -1.56 10.36
CA ARG A 418 -12.68 -1.08 9.26
C ARG A 418 -11.57 -2.10 8.97
N GLY A 419 -11.20 -2.24 7.70
CA GLY A 419 -10.11 -3.11 7.28
C GLY A 419 -8.76 -2.69 7.86
N ASN A 420 -7.85 -3.64 8.03
CA ASN A 420 -6.51 -3.39 8.58
C ASN A 420 -5.64 -2.61 7.56
N THR A 421 -5.26 -1.38 7.92
CA THR A 421 -4.32 -0.55 7.15
C THR A 421 -2.86 -0.84 7.53
N MET A 422 -1.91 -0.17 6.86
CA MET A 422 -0.48 -0.27 7.19
C MET A 422 -0.16 0.21 8.61
N VAL A 423 -0.97 1.09 9.20
CA VAL A 423 -0.87 1.50 10.62
C VAL A 423 -1.02 0.28 11.53
N HIS A 424 -2.01 -0.56 11.26
CA HIS A 424 -2.30 -1.78 12.01
C HIS A 424 -1.21 -2.84 11.81
N VAL A 425 -0.69 -2.98 10.59
CA VAL A 425 0.43 -3.89 10.31
C VAL A 425 1.68 -3.46 11.09
N CYS A 426 2.00 -2.17 11.10
CA CYS A 426 3.12 -1.62 11.88
C CYS A 426 2.92 -1.84 13.38
N TRP A 427 1.70 -1.61 13.88
CA TRP A 427 1.32 -1.88 15.26
C TRP A 427 1.62 -3.33 15.68
N HIS A 428 1.15 -4.30 14.91
CA HIS A 428 1.33 -5.71 15.28
C HIS A 428 2.72 -6.27 14.99
N ARG A 429 3.55 -5.56 14.21
CA ARG A 429 4.89 -6.02 13.80
C ARG A 429 6.04 -5.20 14.37
N ASN A 430 5.77 -4.18 15.20
CA ASN A 430 6.78 -3.32 15.83
C ASN A 430 7.80 -2.77 14.82
N THR A 431 7.28 -2.23 13.71
CA THR A 431 8.06 -1.68 12.59
C THR A 431 7.55 -0.29 12.22
N SER A 432 8.27 0.39 11.33
CA SER A 432 7.85 1.65 10.73
C SER A 432 7.87 1.61 9.20
N VAL A 433 7.18 2.57 8.58
CA VAL A 433 7.12 2.81 7.13
C VAL A 433 7.18 4.32 6.90
N SER A 434 8.10 4.75 6.05
CA SER A 434 8.26 6.13 5.60
C SER A 434 7.48 6.43 4.33
N MET A 435 7.32 7.72 4.00
CA MET A 435 6.77 8.15 2.72
C MET A 435 7.61 7.60 1.54
N GLY A 436 8.95 7.59 1.69
CA GLY A 436 9.84 6.99 0.70
C GLY A 436 9.59 5.49 0.49
N ASP A 437 9.29 4.76 1.56
CA ASP A 437 8.92 3.34 1.45
C ASP A 437 7.60 3.17 0.66
N PHE A 438 6.61 4.05 0.89
CA PHE A 438 5.36 4.03 0.10
C PHE A 438 5.62 4.29 -1.38
N SER A 439 6.45 5.27 -1.73
CA SER A 439 6.82 5.55 -3.12
C SER A 439 7.53 4.35 -3.78
N ILE A 440 8.48 3.72 -3.08
CA ILE A 440 9.16 2.49 -3.56
C ILE A 440 8.15 1.35 -3.78
N ALA A 441 7.17 1.18 -2.89
CA ALA A 441 6.15 0.14 -3.05
C ALA A 441 5.19 0.41 -4.22
N VAL A 442 4.92 1.68 -4.53
CA VAL A 442 4.14 2.09 -5.71
C VAL A 442 4.91 1.79 -7.00
N GLU A 443 6.19 2.13 -7.04
CA GLU A 443 7.07 1.85 -8.18
C GLU A 443 7.23 0.34 -8.44
N ASN A 444 7.14 -0.48 -7.40
CA ASN A 444 7.32 -1.93 -7.48
C ASN A 444 6.00 -2.72 -7.56
N GLN A 445 4.94 -2.12 -8.08
CA GLN A 445 3.69 -2.84 -8.34
C GLN A 445 3.90 -3.93 -9.38
N LEU A 446 3.36 -5.12 -9.12
CA LEU A 446 3.48 -6.26 -10.02
C LEU A 446 2.20 -7.09 -10.03
N SER A 447 1.89 -7.73 -11.15
CA SER A 447 0.78 -8.67 -11.25
C SER A 447 1.16 -9.83 -12.15
N GLY A 448 0.66 -11.02 -11.85
CA GLY A 448 0.96 -12.21 -12.64
C GLY A 448 0.44 -13.50 -12.03
N ASN A 449 0.59 -14.59 -12.78
CA ASN A 449 0.24 -15.91 -12.27
C ASN A 449 1.38 -16.47 -11.42
N LEU A 450 1.04 -17.00 -10.25
CA LEU A 450 1.95 -17.77 -9.40
C LEU A 450 1.25 -19.05 -8.94
N LEU A 451 2.04 -20.09 -8.73
CA LEU A 451 1.60 -21.28 -8.00
C LEU A 451 1.97 -21.09 -6.54
N ARG A 452 1.03 -21.26 -5.62
CA ARG A 452 1.25 -21.15 -4.16
C ARG A 452 1.14 -22.52 -3.49
N LYS A 453 2.00 -22.79 -2.52
CA LYS A 453 1.95 -23.96 -1.64
C LYS A 453 2.21 -23.54 -0.19
N PHE A 454 1.44 -24.08 0.74
CA PHE A 454 1.70 -23.93 2.18
C PHE A 454 2.70 -24.99 2.64
N LYS A 455 3.42 -24.73 3.73
CA LYS A 455 4.40 -25.68 4.28
C LYS A 455 3.86 -27.10 4.46
N ASN A 456 2.63 -27.22 4.95
CA ASN A 456 2.00 -28.50 5.28
C ASN A 456 0.93 -28.92 4.25
N SER A 457 0.78 -28.22 3.12
CA SER A 457 -0.18 -28.62 2.08
C SER A 457 0.51 -29.50 1.05
N ASN A 458 -0.19 -30.52 0.53
CA ASN A 458 0.40 -31.41 -0.48
C ASN A 458 0.37 -30.80 -1.90
N GLY A 459 -0.63 -29.97 -2.22
CA GLY A 459 -0.82 -29.41 -3.56
C GLY A 459 -0.23 -28.00 -3.77
N TRP A 460 -0.03 -27.66 -5.05
CA TRP A 460 0.19 -26.30 -5.54
C TRP A 460 -1.12 -25.74 -6.07
N GLN A 461 -1.41 -24.48 -5.74
CA GLN A 461 -2.59 -23.76 -6.18
C GLN A 461 -2.20 -22.64 -7.13
N LYS A 462 -2.67 -22.68 -8.37
CA LYS A 462 -2.48 -21.58 -9.32
C LYS A 462 -3.40 -20.43 -8.98
N LEU A 463 -2.83 -19.23 -8.84
CA LEU A 463 -3.54 -18.01 -8.48
C LEU A 463 -3.06 -16.86 -9.37
N TRP A 464 -3.97 -15.93 -9.65
CA TRP A 464 -3.58 -14.60 -10.08
C TRP A 464 -3.20 -13.78 -8.86
N VAL A 465 -1.99 -13.23 -8.84
CA VAL A 465 -1.46 -12.49 -7.70
C VAL A 465 -1.18 -11.06 -8.11
N VAL A 466 -1.69 -10.13 -7.32
CA VAL A 466 -1.41 -8.70 -7.43
C VAL A 466 -0.60 -8.27 -6.23
N PHE A 467 0.54 -7.62 -6.47
CA PHE A 467 1.36 -7.02 -5.43
C PHE A 467 1.25 -5.49 -5.52
N THR A 468 0.71 -4.90 -4.46
CA THR A 468 0.56 -3.45 -4.32
C THR A 468 0.42 -3.10 -2.83
N ASN A 469 0.81 -1.90 -2.43
CA ASN A 469 0.70 -1.41 -1.04
C ASN A 469 1.22 -2.43 0.00
N PHE A 470 2.46 -2.91 -0.21
CA PHE A 470 3.15 -3.88 0.64
C PHE A 470 2.42 -5.23 0.84
N SER A 471 1.44 -5.55 -0.01
CA SER A 471 0.56 -6.70 0.20
C SER A 471 0.40 -7.52 -1.08
N LEU A 472 0.35 -8.85 -0.93
CA LEU A 472 -0.12 -9.73 -2.00
C LEU A 472 -1.63 -9.88 -1.89
N PHE A 473 -2.34 -9.71 -3.01
CA PHE A 473 -3.76 -9.99 -3.16
C PHE A 473 -3.93 -11.19 -4.09
N PHE A 474 -4.70 -12.18 -3.65
CA PHE A 474 -4.87 -13.45 -4.35
C PHE A 474 -6.24 -13.52 -5.02
N TYR A 475 -6.27 -13.80 -6.31
CA TYR A 475 -7.48 -13.98 -7.11
C TYR A 475 -7.47 -15.41 -7.70
N LYS A 476 -8.65 -15.95 -8.02
CA LYS A 476 -8.73 -17.26 -8.70
C LYS A 476 -8.30 -17.13 -10.16
N SER A 477 -8.64 -16.02 -10.79
CA SER A 477 -8.32 -15.69 -12.17
C SER A 477 -8.07 -14.19 -12.32
N HIS A 478 -7.35 -13.80 -13.37
CA HIS A 478 -7.19 -12.39 -13.75
C HIS A 478 -8.53 -11.74 -14.16
N GLN A 479 -9.60 -12.52 -14.34
CA GLN A 479 -10.95 -12.03 -14.68
C GLN A 479 -11.83 -11.74 -13.46
N ASP A 480 -11.45 -12.13 -12.25
CA ASP A 480 -12.25 -11.88 -11.04
C ASP A 480 -12.21 -10.42 -10.56
N ASP A 481 -13.33 -9.89 -10.07
CA ASP A 481 -13.45 -8.47 -9.68
C ASP A 481 -12.87 -8.16 -8.29
N TYR A 482 -12.69 -9.18 -7.44
CA TYR A 482 -12.23 -9.00 -6.07
C TYR A 482 -11.32 -10.13 -5.59
N PRO A 483 -10.38 -9.85 -4.67
CA PRO A 483 -9.47 -10.86 -4.15
C PRO A 483 -10.17 -11.85 -3.20
N LEU A 484 -9.69 -13.08 -3.22
CA LEU A 484 -10.04 -14.15 -2.27
C LEU A 484 -9.46 -13.90 -0.88
N ALA A 485 -8.23 -13.39 -0.83
CA ALA A 485 -7.47 -13.14 0.37
C ALA A 485 -6.34 -12.12 0.10
N SER A 486 -5.80 -11.55 1.17
CA SER A 486 -4.61 -10.71 1.12
C SER A 486 -3.55 -11.18 2.12
N LEU A 487 -2.29 -10.82 1.87
CA LEU A 487 -1.14 -11.12 2.73
C LEU A 487 -0.23 -9.88 2.82
N PRO A 488 -0.28 -9.12 3.94
CA PRO A 488 0.65 -8.02 4.17
C PRO A 488 2.07 -8.53 4.41
N LEU A 489 3.05 -7.95 3.71
CA LEU A 489 4.41 -8.48 3.62
C LEU A 489 5.42 -7.83 4.58
N LEU A 490 5.11 -6.71 5.24
CA LEU A 490 6.05 -6.05 6.16
C LEU A 490 6.71 -7.02 7.17
N GLY A 491 8.04 -7.15 7.16
CA GLY A 491 8.75 -8.06 8.07
C GLY A 491 8.73 -9.54 7.66
N TYR A 492 8.03 -9.94 6.61
CA TYR A 492 8.35 -11.20 5.92
C TYR A 492 9.77 -11.11 5.35
N SER A 493 10.39 -12.25 5.15
CA SER A 493 11.63 -12.33 4.39
C SER A 493 11.45 -13.23 3.17
N VAL A 494 12.12 -12.85 2.08
CA VAL A 494 12.08 -13.55 0.79
C VAL A 494 13.39 -14.31 0.62
N THR A 495 13.28 -15.63 0.52
CA THR A 495 14.41 -16.54 0.43
C THR A 495 14.15 -17.59 -0.64
N VAL A 496 15.17 -18.35 -1.03
CA VAL A 496 14.99 -19.56 -1.84
C VAL A 496 14.80 -20.74 -0.88
N PRO A 497 13.94 -21.74 -1.17
CA PRO A 497 13.82 -22.94 -0.36
C PRO A 497 15.17 -23.65 -0.20
N SER A 498 15.41 -24.19 0.99
CA SER A 498 16.58 -25.04 1.25
C SER A 498 16.34 -26.47 0.77
N ASP A 499 17.42 -27.23 0.50
CA ASP A 499 17.33 -28.61 0.01
C ASP A 499 16.53 -29.52 0.95
N ASN A 500 16.59 -29.27 2.26
CA ASN A 500 15.88 -30.02 3.30
C ASN A 500 14.35 -29.84 3.28
N GLU A 501 13.83 -28.86 2.54
CA GLU A 501 12.40 -28.56 2.47
C GLU A 501 11.67 -29.41 1.40
N ASN A 502 12.40 -30.28 0.68
CA ASN A 502 11.86 -31.20 -0.34
C ASN A 502 11.00 -30.51 -1.41
N ILE A 503 11.41 -29.31 -1.83
CA ILE A 503 10.76 -28.55 -2.90
C ILE A 503 11.50 -28.75 -4.22
N HIS A 504 11.09 -29.77 -4.98
CA HIS A 504 11.73 -30.15 -6.25
C HIS A 504 11.05 -29.49 -7.48
N LYS A 505 10.89 -28.16 -7.45
CA LYS A 505 10.43 -27.39 -8.62
C LYS A 505 11.35 -26.20 -8.84
N ASP A 506 11.60 -25.88 -10.10
CA ASP A 506 12.37 -24.69 -10.47
C ASP A 506 11.61 -23.40 -10.15
N TYR A 507 12.35 -22.30 -10.01
CA TYR A 507 11.83 -20.94 -9.91
C TYR A 507 10.90 -20.72 -8.70
N VAL A 508 11.25 -21.34 -7.57
CA VAL A 508 10.48 -21.24 -6.32
C VAL A 508 11.14 -20.27 -5.35
N PHE A 509 10.36 -19.32 -4.83
CA PHE A 509 10.74 -18.50 -3.69
C PHE A 509 9.86 -18.79 -2.48
N LYS A 510 10.42 -18.53 -1.30
CA LYS A 510 9.84 -18.77 0.02
C LYS A 510 9.64 -17.44 0.73
N LEU A 511 8.41 -17.19 1.15
CA LEU A 511 8.07 -16.13 2.10
C LEU A 511 7.94 -16.72 3.49
N HIS A 512 8.72 -16.21 4.45
CA HIS A 512 8.61 -16.65 5.83
C HIS A 512 8.54 -15.49 6.82
N PHE A 513 7.67 -15.65 7.81
CA PHE A 513 7.51 -14.72 8.93
C PHE A 513 7.06 -15.51 10.16
N LYS A 514 7.90 -15.55 11.20
CA LYS A 514 7.66 -16.36 12.40
C LYS A 514 7.33 -17.81 12.02
N SER A 515 6.16 -18.33 12.40
CA SER A 515 5.70 -19.68 12.05
C SER A 515 5.08 -19.80 10.66
N HIS A 516 4.79 -18.69 9.97
CA HIS A 516 4.11 -18.71 8.69
C HIS A 516 5.10 -18.87 7.55
N VAL A 517 4.90 -19.89 6.71
CA VAL A 517 5.75 -20.20 5.58
C VAL A 517 4.89 -20.48 4.34
N TYR A 518 5.18 -19.76 3.26
CA TYR A 518 4.54 -19.90 1.96
C TYR A 518 5.60 -20.09 0.88
N TYR A 519 5.32 -20.98 -0.06
CA TYR A 519 6.13 -21.18 -1.26
C TYR A 519 5.37 -20.69 -2.48
N PHE A 520 6.09 -20.01 -3.37
CA PHE A 520 5.56 -19.49 -4.62
C PHE A 520 6.47 -19.90 -5.77
N ARG A 521 5.89 -20.49 -6.82
CA ARG A 521 6.58 -20.84 -8.07
C ARG A 521 6.13 -19.89 -9.17
N SER A 522 7.09 -19.32 -9.89
CA SER A 522 6.85 -18.56 -11.11
C SER A 522 6.97 -19.45 -12.35
N GLU A 523 6.60 -18.91 -13.51
CA GLU A 523 6.63 -19.63 -14.78
C GLU A 523 7.99 -19.60 -15.51
N SER A 524 8.90 -18.70 -15.11
CA SER A 524 10.20 -18.49 -15.75
C SER A 524 11.22 -17.90 -14.80
N GLU A 525 12.50 -18.03 -15.16
CA GLU A 525 13.62 -17.43 -14.44
C GLU A 525 13.48 -15.91 -14.29
N TYR A 526 13.20 -15.20 -15.40
CA TYR A 526 12.95 -13.75 -15.35
C TYR A 526 11.82 -13.39 -14.38
N ALA A 527 10.69 -14.11 -14.45
CA ALA A 527 9.56 -13.84 -13.57
C ALA A 527 9.91 -14.11 -12.10
N PHE A 528 10.69 -15.16 -11.83
CA PHE A 528 11.19 -15.47 -10.49
C PHE A 528 12.06 -14.34 -9.93
N GLU A 529 13.05 -13.90 -10.69
CA GLU A 529 13.91 -12.79 -10.31
C GLU A 529 13.09 -11.51 -10.07
N ARG A 530 12.17 -11.19 -10.98
CA ARG A 530 11.33 -9.99 -10.90
C ARG A 530 10.39 -10.01 -9.70
N TRP A 531 9.74 -11.14 -9.41
CA TRP A 531 8.89 -11.28 -8.22
C TRP A 531 9.70 -11.13 -6.93
N MET A 532 10.90 -11.70 -6.87
CA MET A 532 11.76 -11.56 -5.70
C MET A 532 12.29 -10.14 -5.54
N GLU A 533 12.65 -9.46 -6.63
CA GLU A 533 13.07 -8.06 -6.64
C GLU A 533 12.00 -7.15 -6.01
N VAL A 534 10.75 -7.19 -6.53
CA VAL A 534 9.68 -6.32 -6.06
C VAL A 534 9.22 -6.63 -4.65
N ILE A 535 9.23 -7.90 -4.22
CA ILE A 535 8.85 -8.24 -2.85
C ILE A 535 9.96 -7.85 -1.87
N ARG A 536 11.24 -8.00 -2.26
CA ARG A 536 12.37 -7.58 -1.42
C ARG A 536 12.34 -6.10 -1.11
N SER A 537 11.99 -5.24 -2.07
CA SER A 537 11.91 -3.80 -1.85
C SER A 537 10.86 -3.39 -0.82
N ALA A 538 9.85 -4.23 -0.57
CA ALA A 538 8.81 -4.00 0.43
C ALA A 538 8.99 -4.77 1.74
N THR A 539 9.97 -5.69 1.81
CA THR A 539 10.21 -6.56 2.96
C THR A 539 11.52 -6.25 3.68
N ALA A 540 12.54 -5.82 2.93
CA ALA A 540 13.81 -5.41 3.49
C ALA A 540 13.75 -3.95 3.98
N PRO A 541 14.45 -3.61 5.08
CA PRO A 541 14.65 -2.21 5.43
C PRO A 541 15.39 -1.52 4.28
N SER A 542 14.75 -0.49 3.71
CA SER A 542 15.42 0.45 2.82
C SER A 542 16.67 0.97 3.54
N SER A 543 17.84 0.71 2.97
CA SER A 543 19.05 1.44 3.36
C SER A 543 18.79 2.92 3.03
N PRO A 544 19.35 3.89 3.77
CA PRO A 544 19.16 5.30 3.47
C PRO A 544 19.76 5.60 2.09
N SER A 545 18.94 5.55 1.04
CA SER A 545 19.27 6.09 -0.26
C SER A 545 19.29 7.61 -0.09
N ARG A 546 20.49 8.18 -0.11
CA ARG A 546 20.68 9.62 -0.26
C ARG A 546 19.89 10.07 -1.48
N VAL A 547 18.79 10.78 -1.26
CA VAL A 547 18.20 11.63 -2.29
C VAL A 547 19.20 12.76 -2.51
N LEU A 548 20.19 12.53 -3.38
CA LEU A 548 20.95 13.60 -3.99
C LEU A 548 20.35 13.86 -5.37
N ASN A 549 19.59 14.95 -5.46
CA ASN A 549 19.53 15.73 -6.68
C ASN A 549 20.96 16.22 -6.98
N SER A 550 21.75 15.45 -7.72
CA SER A 550 22.87 16.00 -8.48
C SER A 550 22.42 16.17 -9.91
N LYS A 551 21.89 17.36 -10.22
CA LYS A 551 22.13 17.96 -11.53
C LYS A 551 23.64 18.17 -11.61
N ASP A 552 24.35 17.27 -12.27
CA ASP A 552 25.66 17.62 -12.80
C ASP A 552 25.50 18.03 -14.27
N PRO A 553 26.06 19.19 -14.67
CA PRO A 553 26.00 19.66 -16.03
C PRO A 553 27.15 19.05 -16.82
N HIS A 554 26.84 18.31 -17.88
CA HIS A 554 27.66 18.24 -19.10
C HIS A 554 26.78 17.94 -20.31
#